data_AF-A0A7S2VW39-F1
#
_entry.id   AF-A0A7S2VW39-F1
#
_cell.length_a   1.000
_cell.length_b   1.000
_cell.length_c   1.000
_cell.angle_alpha   90.00
_cell.angle_beta   90.00
_cell.angle_gamma   90.00
#
_symmetry.space_group_name_H-M   'P 1'
#
loop_
_entity.id
_entity.type
_entity.pdbx_description
1 polymer ?
#
loop_
_entity_poly.entity_id
_entity_poly.type
_entity_poly.pdbx_seq_one_letter_code
_entity_poly.pdbx_strand_id
1 'polypeptide(L)'
;YNDKKQLGLVEATTGAKRYGSLTDDVDKFIFVKEGTSAVYGVSFCVVDTAASTILAEVTAIDTYKEASMHKKKNGESLPRKLWDNIDGSRSQQYTVGKRLPSPLLPRIFESWRCWKKIVKNDVATYLLAFTAIKNHEGVKRTVEYKGKCEKGESYGIYIISEIAPNVCSILRIQHANLNSLLPVPILTKFAKKQLQWANEIQKKFRRNGKKVDEEVQEVLVEKMKQGVVLTEEQEREFEKLEAFFQEAKGGWKKLKLPYKGVEMEIKKDQSDDEKVSIAFGKAEGTADCTAEEAIAYCFEYCSRIR
;
A
#
# COMPACT_ATOMS: atom_id res chain seq x y z
N TYR A 1 -1.62 -2.20 -16.88
CA TYR A 1 -1.35 -3.51 -16.25
C TYR A 1 -2.69 -3.97 -15.72
N ASN A 2 -3.34 -4.94 -16.37
CA ASN A 2 -4.78 -5.25 -16.19
C ASN A 2 -5.16 -5.49 -14.72
N ASP A 3 -6.29 -4.90 -14.29
CA ASP A 3 -6.92 -5.14 -12.98
C ASP A 3 -7.04 -6.63 -12.65
N LYS A 4 -7.31 -7.48 -13.65
CA LYS A 4 -7.34 -8.95 -13.50
C LYS A 4 -6.07 -9.57 -12.90
N LYS A 5 -4.88 -9.03 -13.16
CA LYS A 5 -3.62 -9.57 -12.56
C LYS A 5 -3.39 -9.08 -11.14
N GLN A 6 -3.90 -7.90 -10.76
CA GLN A 6 -3.89 -7.44 -9.38
C GLN A 6 -4.92 -8.22 -8.55
N LEU A 7 -6.10 -8.47 -9.09
CA LEU A 7 -7.13 -9.35 -8.52
C LEU A 7 -6.60 -10.76 -8.23
N GLY A 8 -5.88 -11.41 -9.15
CA GLY A 8 -5.30 -12.74 -8.90
C GLY A 8 -4.25 -12.78 -7.77
N LEU A 9 -3.52 -11.69 -7.53
CA LEU A 9 -2.60 -11.55 -6.39
C LEU A 9 -3.33 -11.35 -5.06
N VAL A 10 -4.49 -10.69 -5.08
CA VAL A 10 -5.38 -10.51 -3.93
C VAL A 10 -6.16 -11.80 -3.62
N GLU A 11 -6.64 -12.52 -4.63
CA GLU A 11 -7.28 -13.84 -4.48
C GLU A 11 -6.35 -14.87 -3.83
N ALA A 12 -5.05 -14.84 -4.14
CA ALA A 12 -4.03 -15.68 -3.49
C ALA A 12 -3.85 -15.38 -1.98
N THR A 13 -4.45 -14.30 -1.48
CA THR A 13 -4.46 -13.92 -0.05
C THR A 13 -5.79 -14.16 0.64
N THR A 14 -6.72 -14.89 0.00
CA THR A 14 -7.97 -15.34 0.64
C THR A 14 -7.65 -16.11 1.93
N GLY A 15 -8.08 -15.59 3.08
CA GLY A 15 -7.75 -16.12 4.42
C GLY A 15 -6.55 -15.47 5.11
N ALA A 16 -5.95 -14.42 4.52
CA ALA A 16 -4.91 -13.63 5.19
C ALA A 16 -5.48 -12.91 6.42
N LYS A 17 -4.69 -12.88 7.50
CA LYS A 17 -5.05 -12.16 8.73
C LYS A 17 -4.41 -10.78 8.72
N ARG A 18 -5.20 -9.73 9.01
CA ARG A 18 -4.67 -8.38 9.26
C ARG A 18 -3.71 -8.43 10.44
N TYR A 19 -2.58 -7.75 10.29
CA TYR A 19 -1.55 -7.66 11.31
C TYR A 19 -1.23 -6.19 11.62
N GLY A 20 -1.94 -5.61 12.58
CA GLY A 20 -1.83 -4.19 12.94
C GLY A 20 -3.16 -3.70 13.50
N SER A 21 -3.20 -2.49 14.04
CA SER A 21 -4.48 -1.90 14.45
C SER A 21 -5.24 -1.36 13.22
N LEU A 22 -6.52 -1.02 13.43
CA LEU A 22 -7.31 -0.24 12.47
C LEU A 22 -6.88 1.24 12.41
N THR A 23 -6.09 1.68 13.40
CA THR A 23 -5.60 3.07 13.53
C THR A 23 -4.18 3.24 12.99
N ASP A 24 -3.54 2.16 12.52
CA ASP A 24 -2.21 2.23 11.94
C ASP A 24 -2.32 2.81 10.53
N ASP A 25 -1.50 3.81 10.20
CA ASP A 25 -1.38 4.37 8.84
C ASP A 25 -0.72 3.37 7.83
N VAL A 26 -0.56 2.11 8.22
CA VAL A 26 0.08 1.04 7.45
C VAL A 26 -0.74 -0.23 7.56
N ASP A 27 -1.34 -0.63 6.45
CA ASP A 27 -2.01 -1.92 6.35
C ASP A 27 -0.99 -3.04 6.13
N LYS A 28 -1.19 -4.15 6.83
CA LYS A 28 -0.31 -5.32 6.79
C LYS A 28 -1.16 -6.57 6.87
N PHE A 29 -0.88 -7.53 6.00
CA PHE A 29 -1.55 -8.82 5.97
C PHE A 29 -0.51 -9.94 5.94
N ILE A 30 -0.79 -11.01 6.69
CA ILE A 30 0.06 -12.20 6.70
C ILE A 30 -0.82 -13.40 6.38
N PHE A 31 -0.31 -14.25 5.49
CA PHE A 31 -0.84 -15.57 5.24
C PHE A 31 0.27 -16.60 5.38
N VAL A 32 0.04 -17.59 6.24
CA VAL A 32 0.96 -18.73 6.45
C VAL A 32 0.22 -19.97 5.98
N LYS A 33 0.82 -20.71 5.04
CA LYS A 33 0.26 -21.98 4.60
C LYS A 33 0.71 -23.07 5.57
N GLU A 34 -0.22 -23.56 6.38
CA GLU A 34 0.06 -24.62 7.37
C GLU A 34 0.63 -25.88 6.71
N GLY A 35 1.50 -26.60 7.43
CA GLY A 35 2.19 -27.78 6.89
C GLY A 35 3.22 -27.46 5.81
N THR A 36 3.53 -26.19 5.56
CA THR A 36 4.56 -25.77 4.59
C THR A 36 5.60 -24.84 5.22
N SER A 37 6.62 -24.50 4.44
CA SER A 37 7.68 -23.54 4.76
C SER A 37 7.42 -22.15 4.19
N ALA A 38 6.23 -21.92 3.62
CA ALA A 38 5.87 -20.73 2.85
C ALA A 38 5.10 -19.72 3.69
N VAL A 39 5.49 -18.45 3.57
CA VAL A 39 4.77 -17.32 4.15
C VAL A 39 4.63 -16.18 3.15
N TYR A 40 3.49 -15.52 3.20
CA TYR A 40 3.13 -14.38 2.39
C TYR A 40 2.93 -13.17 3.29
N GLY A 41 3.50 -12.04 2.88
CA GLY A 41 3.32 -10.76 3.53
C GLY A 41 2.90 -9.72 2.51
N VAL A 42 1.85 -8.99 2.83
CA VAL A 42 1.41 -7.81 2.09
C VAL A 42 1.51 -6.60 3.02
N SER A 43 2.01 -5.48 2.51
CA SER A 43 1.90 -4.20 3.20
C SER A 43 1.53 -3.09 2.23
N PHE A 44 0.68 -2.18 2.69
CA PHE A 44 0.30 -0.97 1.98
C PHE A 44 0.49 0.25 2.89
N CYS A 45 1.04 1.33 2.35
CA CYS A 45 1.13 2.61 3.05
C CYS A 45 1.28 3.77 2.06
N VAL A 46 0.84 4.95 2.49
CA VAL A 46 1.16 6.23 1.84
C VAL A 46 2.38 6.84 2.53
N VAL A 47 3.29 7.38 1.74
CA VAL A 47 4.56 7.94 2.19
C VAL A 47 4.76 9.32 1.62
N ASP A 48 5.20 10.25 2.46
CA ASP A 48 5.28 11.69 2.14
C ASP A 48 6.61 12.01 1.41
N THR A 49 6.87 11.29 0.32
CA THR A 49 7.96 11.59 -0.62
C THR A 49 7.59 11.14 -2.03
N ALA A 50 8.34 11.63 -3.03
CA ALA A 50 8.20 11.19 -4.43
C ALA A 50 8.40 9.67 -4.60
N ALA A 51 7.69 9.09 -5.57
CA ALA A 51 7.77 7.66 -5.89
C ALA A 51 9.19 7.21 -6.33
N SER A 52 9.93 8.08 -7.02
CA SER A 52 11.33 7.84 -7.41
C SER A 52 12.26 7.74 -6.19
N THR A 53 12.04 8.53 -5.15
CA THR A 53 12.80 8.47 -3.89
C THR A 53 12.62 7.12 -3.20
N ILE A 54 11.39 6.60 -3.18
CA ILE A 54 11.13 5.27 -2.64
C ILE A 54 11.80 4.20 -3.49
N LEU A 55 11.73 4.28 -4.83
CA LEU A 55 12.42 3.33 -5.70
C LEU A 55 13.92 3.31 -5.39
N ALA A 56 14.55 4.47 -5.22
CA ALA A 56 15.96 4.59 -4.84
C ALA A 56 16.23 3.90 -3.48
N GLU A 57 15.39 4.14 -2.47
CA GLU A 57 15.52 3.50 -1.15
C GLU A 57 15.46 1.97 -1.21
N VAL A 58 14.52 1.42 -1.99
CA VAL A 58 14.33 -0.04 -2.07
C VAL A 58 15.31 -0.74 -3.03
N THR A 59 16.05 0.02 -3.84
CA THR A 59 17.11 -0.49 -4.72
C THR A 59 18.49 -0.37 -4.05
N ALA A 60 18.79 0.74 -3.37
CA ALA A 60 20.04 0.98 -2.64
C ALA A 60 20.02 0.33 -1.23
N ILE A 61 19.84 -0.99 -1.19
CA ILE A 61 19.62 -1.72 0.07
C ILE A 61 20.91 -2.14 0.78
N ASP A 62 22.10 -1.77 0.31
CA ASP A 62 23.38 -2.12 0.92
C ASP A 62 24.13 -0.92 1.52
N THR A 63 23.43 0.20 1.74
CA THR A 63 24.02 1.38 2.41
C THR A 63 24.67 1.02 3.75
N TYR A 64 25.60 1.87 4.20
CA TYR A 64 26.28 1.70 5.49
C TYR A 64 25.28 1.47 6.65
N LYS A 65 24.19 2.26 6.68
CA LYS A 65 23.13 2.13 7.69
C LYS A 65 22.48 0.74 7.63
N GLU A 66 22.11 0.28 6.45
CA GLU A 66 21.48 -1.03 6.23
C GLU A 66 22.42 -2.19 6.57
N ALA A 67 23.68 -2.10 6.20
CA ALA A 67 24.71 -3.08 6.55
C ALA A 67 24.94 -3.14 8.07
N SER A 68 25.01 -1.99 8.73
CA SER A 68 25.15 -1.90 10.19
C SER A 68 23.94 -2.51 10.92
N MET A 69 22.72 -2.18 10.49
CA MET A 69 21.51 -2.77 11.05
C MET A 69 21.42 -4.28 10.80
N HIS A 70 21.86 -4.74 9.64
CA HIS A 70 21.92 -6.17 9.32
C HIS A 70 22.84 -6.92 10.29
N LYS A 71 24.08 -6.42 10.51
CA LYS A 71 25.03 -7.01 11.46
C LYS A 71 24.46 -7.08 12.87
N LYS A 72 23.84 -6.01 13.35
CA LYS A 72 23.18 -5.98 14.67
C LYS A 72 22.05 -7.00 14.79
N LYS A 73 21.21 -7.13 13.76
CA LYS A 73 20.02 -8.00 13.77
C LYS A 73 20.35 -9.48 13.51
N ASN A 74 21.39 -9.78 12.72
CA ASN A 74 21.66 -11.13 12.21
C ASN A 74 23.01 -11.70 12.66
N GLY A 75 23.92 -10.89 13.19
CA GLY A 75 25.30 -11.26 13.50
C GLY A 75 26.27 -10.86 12.39
N GLU A 76 27.55 -10.78 12.72
CA GLU A 76 28.61 -10.29 11.82
C GLU A 76 28.96 -11.28 10.70
N SER A 77 28.73 -12.56 10.91
CA SER A 77 29.13 -13.62 9.97
C SER A 77 28.18 -13.81 8.79
N LEU A 78 26.92 -13.39 8.91
CA LEU A 78 25.93 -13.59 7.85
C LEU A 78 26.14 -12.56 6.72
N PRO A 79 26.08 -12.98 5.45
CA PRO A 79 26.36 -12.07 4.34
C PRO A 79 25.23 -11.07 4.13
N ARG A 80 25.59 -9.87 3.66
CA ARG A 80 24.72 -8.93 2.95
C ARG A 80 25.53 -8.32 1.83
N LYS A 81 25.14 -8.58 0.58
CA LYS A 81 25.86 -8.11 -0.61
C LYS A 81 24.89 -7.78 -1.74
N LEU A 82 25.14 -6.69 -2.43
CA LEU A 82 24.41 -6.24 -3.60
C LEU A 82 25.41 -6.10 -4.76
N TRP A 83 25.01 -6.54 -5.94
CA TRP A 83 25.69 -6.24 -7.19
C TRP A 83 24.69 -5.55 -8.10
N ASP A 84 25.03 -4.36 -8.54
CA ASP A 84 24.26 -3.58 -9.49
C ASP A 84 24.70 -3.87 -10.93
N ASN A 85 23.88 -3.42 -11.87
CA ASN A 85 24.15 -3.48 -13.30
C ASN A 85 24.43 -4.91 -13.81
N ILE A 86 23.70 -5.89 -13.27
CA ILE A 86 23.77 -7.27 -13.76
C ILE A 86 23.33 -7.29 -15.23
N ASP A 87 24.15 -7.90 -16.07
CA ASP A 87 24.00 -7.98 -17.53
C ASP A 87 23.87 -6.61 -18.22
N GLY A 88 24.47 -5.55 -17.66
CA GLY A 88 24.40 -4.21 -18.24
C GLY A 88 23.00 -3.58 -18.18
N SER A 89 22.14 -4.06 -17.27
CA SER A 89 20.75 -3.67 -17.18
C SER A 89 20.40 -3.05 -15.82
N ARG A 90 19.15 -2.62 -15.65
CA ARG A 90 18.58 -2.16 -14.37
C ARG A 90 18.32 -3.30 -13.36
N SER A 91 19.10 -4.36 -13.45
CA SER A 91 19.02 -5.55 -12.61
C SER A 91 20.08 -5.56 -11.52
N GLN A 92 19.71 -6.16 -10.40
CA GLN A 92 20.57 -6.35 -9.25
C GLN A 92 20.58 -7.82 -8.83
N GLN A 93 21.72 -8.30 -8.36
CA GLN A 93 21.78 -9.51 -7.56
C GLN A 93 21.93 -9.11 -6.09
N TYR A 94 21.12 -9.70 -5.21
CA TYR A 94 21.15 -9.44 -3.79
C TYR A 94 21.21 -10.73 -2.99
N THR A 95 22.23 -10.84 -2.15
CA THR A 95 22.42 -11.96 -1.21
C THR A 95 22.30 -11.45 0.23
N VAL A 96 21.45 -12.10 1.03
CA VAL A 96 21.27 -11.76 2.44
C VAL A 96 21.07 -13.00 3.32
N GLY A 97 21.85 -13.09 4.39
CA GLY A 97 21.65 -14.04 5.48
C GLY A 97 20.68 -13.47 6.52
N LYS A 98 19.72 -14.29 6.95
CA LYS A 98 18.77 -13.98 8.01
C LYS A 98 18.91 -14.99 9.15
N ARG A 99 19.05 -14.49 10.37
CA ARG A 99 19.08 -15.31 11.57
C ARG A 99 17.66 -15.77 11.93
N LEU A 100 17.51 -17.07 12.21
CA LEU A 100 16.30 -17.64 12.80
C LEU A 100 16.47 -17.85 14.32
N PRO A 101 15.38 -18.06 15.09
CA PRO A 101 15.48 -18.41 16.51
C PRO A 101 16.32 -19.68 16.71
N SER A 102 17.21 -19.67 17.70
CA SER A 102 17.99 -20.86 18.09
C SER A 102 17.06 -22.02 18.47
N PRO A 103 17.35 -23.28 18.10
CA PRO A 103 18.57 -23.78 17.44
C PRO A 103 18.53 -23.82 15.91
N LEU A 104 17.55 -23.16 15.26
CA LEU A 104 17.40 -23.22 13.80
C LEU A 104 18.59 -22.59 13.08
N LEU A 105 19.04 -23.23 12.00
CA LEU A 105 20.09 -22.69 11.15
C LEU A 105 19.64 -21.36 10.51
N PRO A 106 20.57 -20.43 10.26
CA PRO A 106 20.29 -19.26 9.44
C PRO A 106 19.78 -19.62 8.04
N ARG A 107 19.14 -18.66 7.38
CA ARG A 107 18.69 -18.77 5.99
C ARG A 107 19.44 -17.77 5.11
N ILE A 108 20.06 -18.23 4.04
CA ILE A 108 20.61 -17.38 2.99
C ILE A 108 19.59 -17.26 1.86
N PHE A 109 19.25 -16.02 1.50
CA PHE A 109 18.41 -15.71 0.36
C PHE A 109 19.29 -15.06 -0.71
N GLU A 110 19.24 -15.61 -1.92
CA GLU A 110 19.89 -15.05 -3.09
C GLU A 110 18.80 -14.71 -4.10
N SER A 111 18.74 -13.45 -4.52
CA SER A 111 17.66 -12.92 -5.34
C SER A 111 18.19 -12.14 -6.52
N TRP A 112 17.51 -12.29 -7.66
CA TRP A 112 17.61 -11.35 -8.77
C TRP A 112 16.46 -10.36 -8.66
N ARG A 113 16.77 -9.08 -8.88
CA ARG A 113 15.83 -7.96 -8.77
C ARG A 113 15.93 -7.11 -10.02
N CYS A 114 14.82 -6.53 -10.44
CA CYS A 114 14.78 -5.61 -11.58
C CYS A 114 13.60 -4.65 -11.39
N TRP A 115 13.72 -3.43 -11.89
CA TRP A 115 12.63 -2.45 -11.83
C TRP A 115 12.24 -1.91 -13.19
N LYS A 116 11.06 -1.30 -13.31
CA LYS A 116 10.63 -0.55 -14.50
C LYS A 116 9.68 0.59 -14.12
N LYS A 117 9.61 1.62 -14.96
CA LYS A 117 8.62 2.70 -14.88
C LYS A 117 7.46 2.40 -15.84
N ILE A 118 6.24 2.67 -15.40
CA ILE A 118 5.01 2.68 -16.20
C ILE A 118 4.41 4.07 -16.03
N VAL A 119 3.89 4.67 -17.10
CA VAL A 119 3.15 5.94 -17.05
C VAL A 119 1.76 5.69 -17.62
N LYS A 120 0.71 6.09 -16.89
CA LYS A 120 -0.68 6.05 -17.34
C LYS A 120 -1.39 7.31 -16.84
N ASN A 121 -2.06 8.03 -17.73
CA ASN A 121 -2.75 9.29 -17.44
C ASN A 121 -1.83 10.26 -16.66
N ASP A 122 -0.60 10.43 -17.16
CA ASP A 122 0.48 11.24 -16.56
C ASP A 122 0.93 10.86 -15.14
N VAL A 123 0.36 9.80 -14.55
CA VAL A 123 0.79 9.25 -13.27
C VAL A 123 1.87 8.20 -13.49
N ALA A 124 3.02 8.40 -12.83
CA ALA A 124 4.11 7.45 -12.83
C ALA A 124 3.90 6.35 -11.77
N THR A 125 4.14 5.10 -12.17
CA THR A 125 4.24 3.95 -11.28
C THR A 125 5.56 3.23 -11.51
N TYR A 126 6.31 2.99 -10.45
CA TYR A 126 7.51 2.16 -10.47
C TYR A 126 7.20 0.76 -9.96
N LEU A 127 7.60 -0.25 -10.72
CA LEU A 127 7.53 -1.64 -10.32
C LEU A 127 8.94 -2.14 -10.03
N LEU A 128 9.18 -2.67 -8.84
CA LEU A 128 10.40 -3.44 -8.52
C LEU A 128 10.00 -4.87 -8.23
N ALA A 129 10.43 -5.79 -9.09
CA ALA A 129 10.19 -7.22 -8.94
C ALA A 129 11.46 -7.93 -8.49
N PHE A 130 11.31 -9.02 -7.75
CA PHE A 130 12.40 -9.90 -7.36
C PHE A 130 11.96 -11.36 -7.28
N THR A 131 12.91 -12.25 -7.52
CA THR A 131 12.73 -13.71 -7.53
C THR A 131 14.02 -14.38 -7.06
N ALA A 132 13.97 -15.68 -6.78
CA ALA A 132 15.17 -16.44 -6.43
C ALA A 132 16.21 -16.39 -7.57
N ILE A 133 17.50 -16.27 -7.23
CA ILE A 133 18.58 -16.13 -8.22
C ILE A 133 18.66 -17.30 -9.21
N LYS A 134 18.17 -18.49 -8.81
CA LYS A 134 18.12 -19.67 -9.68
C LYS A 134 17.28 -19.45 -10.95
N ASN A 135 16.29 -18.55 -10.89
CA ASN A 135 15.37 -18.24 -11.99
C ASN A 135 15.93 -17.17 -12.95
N HIS A 136 17.08 -16.58 -12.65
CA HIS A 136 17.78 -15.69 -13.56
C HIS A 136 18.70 -16.53 -14.47
N GLU A 137 18.70 -16.27 -15.78
CA GLU A 137 19.51 -17.02 -16.74
C GLU A 137 20.89 -16.38 -16.98
N GLY A 138 21.04 -15.09 -16.64
CA GLY A 138 22.26 -14.31 -16.87
C GLY A 138 23.34 -14.50 -15.81
N VAL A 139 24.21 -13.49 -15.65
CA VAL A 139 25.40 -13.57 -14.80
C VAL A 139 25.02 -13.72 -13.33
N LYS A 140 25.57 -14.76 -12.68
CA LYS A 140 25.41 -15.03 -11.25
C LYS A 140 26.74 -14.88 -10.54
N ARG A 141 26.77 -14.01 -9.54
CA ARG A 141 27.89 -13.88 -8.59
C ARG A 141 27.69 -14.87 -7.44
N THR A 142 28.78 -15.41 -6.91
CA THR A 142 28.72 -16.34 -5.78
C THR A 142 29.13 -15.62 -4.50
N VAL A 143 28.44 -15.92 -3.40
CA VAL A 143 28.84 -15.51 -2.05
C VAL A 143 29.32 -16.72 -1.28
N GLU A 144 30.57 -16.67 -0.84
CA GLU A 144 31.09 -17.66 0.09
C GLU A 144 30.65 -17.33 1.52
N TYR A 145 30.07 -18.33 2.19
CA TYR A 145 29.79 -18.30 3.62
C TYR A 145 30.31 -19.60 4.24
N LYS A 146 31.23 -19.47 5.20
CA LYS A 146 31.94 -20.61 5.81
C LYS A 146 31.16 -21.30 6.94
N GLY A 147 30.02 -20.76 7.36
CA GLY A 147 29.19 -21.32 8.43
C GLY A 147 28.11 -22.28 7.93
N LYS A 148 27.42 -22.95 8.86
CA LYS A 148 26.22 -23.74 8.53
C LYS A 148 25.03 -22.82 8.26
N CYS A 149 24.34 -23.02 7.15
CA CYS A 149 23.11 -22.33 6.78
C CYS A 149 22.27 -23.20 5.85
N GLU A 150 20.98 -22.90 5.74
CA GLU A 150 20.13 -23.44 4.67
C GLU A 150 19.74 -22.33 3.70
N LYS A 151 19.28 -22.71 2.50
CA LYS A 151 18.84 -21.76 1.47
C LYS A 151 17.37 -21.45 1.64
N GLY A 152 17.01 -20.17 1.69
CA GLY A 152 15.64 -19.70 1.56
C GLY A 152 15.41 -19.11 0.17
N GLU A 153 14.15 -19.05 -0.25
CA GLU A 153 13.75 -18.41 -1.50
C GLU A 153 12.78 -17.27 -1.20
N SER A 154 12.84 -16.22 -2.01
CA SER A 154 11.88 -15.13 -1.90
C SER A 154 11.54 -14.55 -3.27
N TYR A 155 10.27 -14.17 -3.37
CA TYR A 155 9.63 -13.66 -4.57
C TYR A 155 8.78 -12.47 -4.16
N GLY A 156 8.67 -11.47 -5.00
CA GLY A 156 7.77 -10.38 -4.69
C GLY A 156 7.84 -9.24 -5.67
N ILE A 157 6.98 -8.27 -5.39
CA ILE A 157 6.87 -7.04 -6.15
C ILE A 157 6.56 -5.88 -5.21
N TYR A 158 7.16 -4.75 -5.52
CA TYR A 158 6.80 -3.44 -4.98
C TYR A 158 6.15 -2.66 -6.12
N ILE A 159 4.98 -2.12 -5.85
CA ILE A 159 4.24 -1.22 -6.73
C ILE A 159 4.25 0.14 -6.03
N ILE A 160 4.95 1.10 -6.62
CA ILE A 160 5.14 2.43 -6.04
C ILE A 160 4.47 3.43 -6.98
N SER A 161 3.32 3.96 -6.56
CA SER A 161 2.49 4.84 -7.41
C SER A 161 2.49 6.26 -6.88
N GLU A 162 2.72 7.21 -7.78
CA GLU A 162 2.62 8.63 -7.47
C GLU A 162 1.17 9.01 -7.13
N ILE A 163 1.00 9.80 -6.06
CA ILE A 163 -0.27 10.40 -5.65
C ILE A 163 -0.21 11.90 -5.93
N ALA A 164 0.88 12.53 -5.49
CA ALA A 164 1.27 13.90 -5.75
C ALA A 164 2.80 13.95 -5.94
N PRO A 165 3.40 15.05 -6.42
CA PRO A 165 4.84 15.11 -6.71
C PRO A 165 5.74 14.65 -5.55
N ASN A 166 5.33 14.91 -4.31
CA ASN A 166 6.04 14.52 -3.10
C ASN A 166 5.25 13.56 -2.20
N VAL A 167 4.29 12.82 -2.76
CA VAL A 167 3.48 11.82 -2.02
C VAL A 167 3.28 10.60 -2.91
N CYS A 168 3.56 9.41 -2.38
CA CYS A 168 3.31 8.16 -3.11
C CYS A 168 2.72 7.08 -2.22
N SER A 169 2.09 6.09 -2.87
CA SER A 169 1.70 4.85 -2.22
C SER A 169 2.72 3.74 -2.52
N ILE A 170 2.85 2.82 -1.57
CA ILE A 170 3.67 1.62 -1.71
C ILE A 170 2.80 0.42 -1.40
N LEU A 171 2.56 -0.43 -2.41
CA LEU A 171 2.05 -1.78 -2.22
C LEU A 171 3.20 -2.77 -2.37
N ARG A 172 3.52 -3.49 -1.30
CA ARG A 172 4.52 -4.55 -1.31
C ARG A 172 3.83 -5.88 -1.11
N ILE A 173 4.12 -6.83 -1.99
CA ILE A 173 3.68 -8.22 -1.89
C ILE A 173 4.92 -9.10 -1.94
N GLN A 174 5.10 -9.94 -0.92
CA GLN A 174 6.26 -10.82 -0.83
C GLN A 174 5.88 -12.21 -0.35
N HIS A 175 6.38 -13.21 -1.06
CA HIS A 175 6.42 -14.60 -0.66
C HIS A 175 7.85 -14.95 -0.21
N ALA A 176 7.97 -15.68 0.91
CA ALA A 176 9.21 -16.25 1.38
C ALA A 176 9.00 -17.73 1.71
N ASN A 177 9.87 -18.57 1.15
CA ASN A 177 9.95 -19.99 1.46
C ASN A 177 11.25 -20.26 2.22
N LEU A 178 11.14 -20.74 3.45
CA LEU A 178 12.29 -21.04 4.30
C LEU A 178 12.91 -22.44 4.04
N ASN A 179 12.35 -23.20 3.08
CA ASN A 179 12.75 -24.54 2.65
C ASN A 179 12.95 -25.55 3.80
N SER A 180 12.18 -25.39 4.86
CA SER A 180 12.16 -26.28 6.03
C SER A 180 10.79 -26.24 6.67
N LEU A 181 10.25 -27.39 7.07
CA LEU A 181 9.01 -27.47 7.83
C LEU A 181 9.21 -26.80 9.20
N LEU A 182 8.70 -25.58 9.35
CA LEU A 182 8.80 -24.83 10.60
C LEU A 182 7.42 -24.65 11.21
N PRO A 183 7.32 -24.60 12.55
CA PRO A 183 6.09 -24.25 13.23
C PRO A 183 5.53 -22.91 12.75
N VAL A 184 4.19 -22.85 12.58
CA VAL A 184 3.44 -21.64 12.17
C VAL A 184 3.82 -20.39 12.98
N PRO A 185 4.03 -20.46 14.32
CA PRO A 185 4.48 -19.30 15.09
C PRO A 185 5.82 -18.72 14.62
N ILE A 186 6.75 -19.56 14.15
CA ILE A 186 8.06 -19.13 13.66
C ILE A 186 7.92 -18.44 12.30
N LEU A 187 7.15 -19.02 11.38
CA LEU A 187 6.83 -18.42 10.08
C LEU A 187 6.13 -17.07 10.23
N THR A 188 5.15 -17.01 11.13
CA THR A 188 4.44 -15.78 11.47
C THR A 188 5.40 -14.72 12.02
N LYS A 189 6.26 -15.08 12.98
CA LYS A 189 7.25 -14.15 13.56
C LYS A 189 8.24 -13.65 12.51
N PHE A 190 8.66 -14.51 11.58
CA PHE A 190 9.51 -14.12 10.47
C PHE A 190 8.82 -13.08 9.57
N ALA A 191 7.58 -13.33 9.14
CA ALA A 191 6.83 -12.40 8.32
C ALA A 191 6.54 -11.07 9.01
N LYS A 192 6.14 -11.08 10.29
CA LYS A 192 5.94 -9.86 11.09
C LYS A 192 7.18 -8.97 11.08
N LYS A 193 8.38 -9.55 11.28
CA LYS A 193 9.65 -8.80 11.22
C LYS A 193 9.92 -8.21 9.84
N GLN A 194 9.57 -8.90 8.76
CA GLN A 194 9.74 -8.37 7.40
C GLN A 194 8.77 -7.21 7.11
N LEU A 195 7.56 -7.24 7.66
CA LEU A 195 6.54 -6.20 7.47
C LEU A 195 6.80 -4.94 8.32
N GLN A 196 7.64 -5.02 9.36
CA GLN A 196 8.06 -3.83 10.12
C GLN A 196 8.71 -2.74 9.25
N TRP A 197 9.33 -3.14 8.12
CA TRP A 197 9.90 -2.21 7.14
C TRP A 197 8.88 -1.15 6.68
N ALA A 198 7.59 -1.50 6.54
CA ALA A 198 6.56 -0.55 6.11
C ALA A 198 6.30 0.55 7.17
N ASN A 199 6.42 0.23 8.45
CA ASN A 199 6.38 1.24 9.50
C ASN A 199 7.65 2.11 9.50
N GLU A 200 8.83 1.48 9.27
CA GLU A 200 10.12 2.19 9.23
C GLU A 200 10.18 3.20 8.05
N ILE A 201 9.71 2.81 6.86
CA ILE A 201 9.69 3.67 5.67
C ILE A 201 8.73 4.85 5.84
N GLN A 202 7.52 4.58 6.35
CA GLN A 202 6.55 5.65 6.61
C GLN A 202 7.08 6.65 7.63
N LYS A 203 7.61 6.15 8.76
CA LYS A 203 8.16 7.01 9.81
C LYS A 203 9.34 7.84 9.29
N LYS A 204 10.19 7.27 8.45
CA LYS A 204 11.37 7.94 7.89
C LYS A 204 10.99 9.19 7.09
N PHE A 205 9.92 9.13 6.31
CA PHE A 205 9.51 10.19 5.40
C PHE A 205 8.31 10.99 5.90
N ARG A 206 7.83 10.77 7.13
CA ARG A 206 6.67 11.48 7.66
C ARG A 206 6.92 12.99 7.66
N ARG A 207 6.01 13.73 7.02
CA ARG A 207 6.00 15.19 6.96
C ARG A 207 4.83 15.76 7.77
N ASN A 208 4.74 17.09 7.81
CA ASN A 208 3.59 17.78 8.37
C ASN A 208 2.32 17.39 7.59
N GLY A 209 1.32 16.83 8.30
CA GLY A 209 0.09 16.32 7.69
C GLY A 209 -0.66 17.37 6.88
N LYS A 210 -0.78 18.59 7.41
CA LYS A 210 -1.46 19.69 6.73
C LYS A 210 -0.85 20.00 5.36
N LYS A 211 0.48 20.13 5.28
CA LYS A 211 1.17 20.36 4.00
C LYS A 211 1.00 19.21 3.02
N VAL A 212 0.95 17.97 3.52
CA VAL A 212 0.79 16.79 2.66
C VAL A 212 -0.63 16.74 2.09
N ASP A 213 -1.62 17.04 2.91
CA ASP A 213 -3.01 17.06 2.46
C ASP A 213 -3.26 18.19 1.46
N GLU A 214 -2.69 19.38 1.67
CA GLU A 214 -2.71 20.49 0.70
C GLU A 214 -2.15 20.05 -0.67
N GLU A 215 -0.98 19.41 -0.70
CA GLU A 215 -0.38 18.89 -1.96
C GLU A 215 -1.25 17.85 -2.66
N VAL A 216 -1.89 16.94 -1.91
CA VAL A 216 -2.78 15.92 -2.47
C VAL A 216 -4.07 16.55 -2.99
N GLN A 217 -4.62 17.51 -2.25
CA GLN A 217 -5.84 18.21 -2.61
C GLN A 217 -5.64 19.06 -3.87
N GLU A 218 -4.52 19.77 -4.01
CA GLU A 218 -4.16 20.52 -5.22
C GLU A 218 -4.17 19.61 -6.46
N VAL A 219 -3.56 18.43 -6.38
CA VAL A 219 -3.57 17.46 -7.48
C VAL A 219 -4.98 16.95 -7.78
N LEU A 220 -5.81 16.75 -6.76
CA LEU A 220 -7.19 16.31 -6.93
C LEU A 220 -8.04 17.40 -7.60
N VAL A 221 -7.88 18.66 -7.20
CA VAL A 221 -8.55 19.82 -7.81
C VAL A 221 -8.22 19.90 -9.30
N GLU A 222 -6.96 19.77 -9.68
CA GLU A 222 -6.57 19.78 -11.10
C GLU A 222 -7.18 18.62 -11.89
N LYS A 223 -7.30 17.43 -11.29
CA LYS A 223 -8.00 16.30 -11.93
C LYS A 223 -9.50 16.56 -12.07
N MET A 224 -10.12 17.19 -11.07
CA MET A 224 -11.54 17.54 -11.11
C MET A 224 -11.85 18.58 -12.18
N LYS A 225 -10.96 19.56 -12.40
CA LYS A 225 -11.08 20.54 -13.50
C LYS A 225 -11.05 19.91 -14.88
N GLN A 226 -10.27 18.84 -15.07
CA GLN A 226 -10.23 18.11 -16.35
C GLN A 226 -11.54 17.37 -16.64
N GLY A 227 -12.28 17.00 -15.59
CA GLY A 227 -13.46 16.16 -15.70
C GLY A 227 -13.12 14.73 -16.12
N VAL A 228 -14.11 13.85 -16.07
CA VAL A 228 -14.02 12.47 -16.57
C VAL A 228 -15.34 12.07 -17.19
N VAL A 229 -15.26 11.34 -18.30
CA VAL A 229 -16.44 10.66 -18.87
C VAL A 229 -16.78 9.50 -17.93
N LEU A 230 -18.03 9.49 -17.45
CA LEU A 230 -18.53 8.42 -16.60
C LEU A 230 -18.64 7.13 -17.40
N THR A 231 -18.44 6.00 -16.74
CA THR A 231 -18.80 4.70 -17.33
C THR A 231 -20.33 4.56 -17.31
N GLU A 232 -20.88 3.74 -18.20
CA GLU A 232 -22.33 3.43 -18.20
C GLU A 232 -22.82 2.92 -16.83
N GLU A 233 -21.96 2.23 -16.07
CA GLU A 233 -22.28 1.80 -14.71
C GLU A 233 -22.38 2.98 -13.76
N GLN A 234 -21.43 3.93 -13.82
CA GLN A 234 -21.48 5.13 -12.99
C GLN A 234 -22.69 6.00 -13.33
N GLU A 235 -23.02 6.17 -14.61
CA GLU A 235 -24.21 6.91 -15.06
C GLU A 235 -25.49 6.30 -14.47
N ARG A 236 -25.65 4.97 -14.56
CA ARG A 236 -26.80 4.27 -13.97
C ARG A 236 -26.90 4.47 -12.45
N GLU A 237 -25.79 4.54 -11.74
CA GLU A 237 -25.82 4.78 -10.29
C GLU A 237 -26.22 6.23 -9.96
N PHE A 238 -25.77 7.22 -10.75
CA PHE A 238 -26.25 8.59 -10.59
C PHE A 238 -27.75 8.71 -10.85
N GLU A 239 -28.26 8.11 -11.93
CA GLU A 239 -29.70 8.11 -12.25
C GLU A 239 -30.54 7.47 -11.13
N LYS A 240 -30.08 6.32 -10.58
CA LYS A 240 -30.74 5.66 -9.45
C LYS A 240 -30.77 6.55 -8.20
N LEU A 241 -29.65 7.21 -7.89
CA LEU A 241 -29.57 8.09 -6.72
C LEU A 241 -30.47 9.31 -6.89
N GLU A 242 -30.49 9.93 -8.06
CA GLU A 242 -31.40 11.04 -8.38
C GLU A 242 -32.87 10.64 -8.20
N ALA A 243 -33.27 9.50 -8.77
CA ALA A 243 -34.62 8.96 -8.59
C ALA A 243 -34.93 8.69 -7.10
N PHE A 244 -34.00 8.09 -6.36
CA PHE A 244 -34.17 7.79 -4.93
C PHE A 244 -34.42 9.05 -4.09
N PHE A 245 -33.71 10.16 -4.35
CA PHE A 245 -33.93 11.42 -3.63
C PHE A 245 -35.24 12.12 -4.04
N GLN A 246 -35.69 11.96 -5.29
CA GLN A 246 -36.95 12.52 -5.80
C GLN A 246 -38.18 11.77 -5.30
N GLU A 247 -38.16 10.43 -5.30
CA GLU A 247 -39.29 9.56 -4.96
C GLU A 247 -39.60 9.51 -3.46
N ALA A 248 -38.64 9.88 -2.60
CA ALA A 248 -38.85 9.88 -1.16
C ALA A 248 -40.09 10.71 -0.76
N LYS A 249 -40.93 10.18 0.13
CA LYS A 249 -42.13 10.88 0.62
C LYS A 249 -41.79 11.84 1.77
N GLY A 250 -42.72 12.74 2.06
CA GLY A 250 -42.58 13.75 3.12
C GLY A 250 -41.91 15.04 2.64
N GLY A 251 -42.36 16.19 3.16
CA GLY A 251 -41.77 17.49 2.86
C GLY A 251 -40.47 17.72 3.62
N TRP A 252 -39.56 18.52 3.04
CA TRP A 252 -38.38 19.04 3.72
C TRP A 252 -38.81 19.97 4.86
N LYS A 253 -38.24 19.77 6.06
CA LYS A 253 -38.46 20.63 7.22
C LYS A 253 -37.14 21.28 7.63
N LYS A 254 -37.13 22.61 7.71
CA LYS A 254 -35.96 23.36 8.19
C LYS A 254 -35.61 22.94 9.62
N LEU A 255 -34.33 22.66 9.84
CA LEU A 255 -33.77 22.42 11.16
C LEU A 255 -33.36 23.76 11.78
N LYS A 256 -33.63 23.95 13.09
CA LYS A 256 -33.04 25.06 13.84
C LYS A 256 -31.55 24.79 14.03
N LEU A 257 -30.72 25.73 13.59
CA LEU A 257 -29.28 25.54 13.52
C LEU A 257 -28.51 26.28 14.60
N PRO A 258 -27.34 25.74 14.99
CA PRO A 258 -26.36 26.47 15.81
C PRO A 258 -25.42 27.38 14.98
N TYR A 259 -25.26 27.16 13.67
CA TYR A 259 -24.29 27.90 12.83
C TYR A 259 -24.96 28.87 11.86
N LYS A 260 -24.50 30.13 11.87
CA LYS A 260 -25.01 31.20 11.00
C LYS A 260 -24.50 31.02 9.57
N GLY A 261 -25.41 31.04 8.58
CA GLY A 261 -25.06 31.02 7.14
C GLY A 261 -25.14 29.65 6.45
N VAL A 262 -25.57 28.60 7.15
CA VAL A 262 -25.92 27.31 6.56
C VAL A 262 -27.43 27.13 6.72
N GLU A 263 -28.11 26.61 5.71
CA GLU A 263 -29.49 26.12 5.80
C GLU A 263 -29.46 24.59 5.83
N MET A 264 -30.16 23.98 6.79
CA MET A 264 -30.28 22.53 6.86
C MET A 264 -31.73 22.14 6.93
N GLU A 265 -32.07 21.06 6.22
CA GLU A 265 -33.41 20.53 6.14
C GLU A 265 -33.36 19.02 6.37
N ILE A 266 -34.38 18.50 7.05
CA ILE A 266 -34.57 17.07 7.21
C ILE A 266 -35.86 16.66 6.53
N LYS A 267 -35.81 15.53 5.83
CA LYS A 267 -36.99 14.86 5.27
C LYS A 267 -37.04 13.47 5.88
N LYS A 268 -38.21 13.09 6.38
CA LYS A 268 -38.46 11.76 6.95
C LYS A 268 -39.48 11.09 6.07
N ASP A 269 -39.08 9.97 5.47
CA ASP A 269 -39.97 9.08 4.77
C ASP A 269 -40.38 7.98 5.74
N GLN A 270 -41.66 7.99 6.11
CA GLN A 270 -42.30 6.94 6.89
C GLN A 270 -43.15 6.14 5.92
N SER A 271 -42.76 4.89 5.62
CA SER A 271 -43.64 3.96 4.93
C SER A 271 -44.83 3.62 5.83
N ASP A 272 -46.01 3.42 5.24
CA ASP A 272 -47.24 3.03 5.96
C ASP A 272 -47.09 1.67 6.70
N ASP A 273 -46.09 0.85 6.34
CA ASP A 273 -45.61 -0.26 7.15
C ASP A 273 -44.55 0.25 8.14
N GLU A 274 -44.90 0.30 9.43
CA GLU A 274 -44.18 0.88 10.59
C GLU A 274 -42.74 0.38 10.87
N LYS A 275 -42.03 -0.23 9.91
CA LYS A 275 -40.75 -0.92 10.14
C LYS A 275 -39.52 -0.26 9.52
N VAL A 276 -39.64 0.73 8.64
CA VAL A 276 -38.47 1.43 8.07
C VAL A 276 -38.69 2.94 8.04
N SER A 277 -38.01 3.67 8.93
CA SER A 277 -37.93 5.13 8.84
C SER A 277 -36.66 5.53 8.09
N ILE A 278 -36.78 6.13 6.91
CA ILE A 278 -35.64 6.70 6.18
C ILE A 278 -35.59 8.20 6.52
N ALA A 279 -34.40 8.70 6.86
CA ALA A 279 -34.16 10.10 7.11
C ALA A 279 -33.13 10.64 6.13
N PHE A 280 -33.49 11.73 5.45
CA PHE A 280 -32.64 12.46 4.54
C PHE A 280 -32.24 13.79 5.19
N GLY A 281 -30.97 14.14 5.07
CA GLY A 281 -30.46 15.45 5.45
C GLY A 281 -30.01 16.21 4.22
N LYS A 282 -30.42 17.47 4.10
CA LYS A 282 -29.90 18.43 3.13
C LYS A 282 -29.21 19.55 3.90
N ALA A 283 -28.04 19.98 3.44
CA ALA A 283 -27.36 21.17 3.92
C ALA A 283 -26.95 22.03 2.72
N GLU A 284 -27.20 23.33 2.79
CA GLU A 284 -26.88 24.30 1.76
C GLU A 284 -26.22 25.53 2.39
N GLY A 285 -25.14 26.01 1.79
CA GLY A 285 -24.38 27.14 2.32
C GLY A 285 -23.41 27.67 1.28
N THR A 286 -22.90 28.87 1.53
CA THR A 286 -21.90 29.52 0.67
C THR A 286 -20.52 29.38 1.30
N ALA A 287 -19.55 28.91 0.51
CA ALA A 287 -18.15 28.82 0.90
C ALA A 287 -17.30 29.71 -0.01
N ASP A 288 -16.26 30.33 0.56
CA ASP A 288 -15.30 31.16 -0.18
C ASP A 288 -14.21 30.28 -0.81
N CYS A 289 -14.60 29.50 -1.82
CA CYS A 289 -13.72 28.61 -2.60
C CYS A 289 -14.40 28.23 -3.93
N THR A 290 -13.63 27.64 -4.83
CA THR A 290 -14.15 27.05 -6.08
C THR A 290 -14.94 25.76 -5.82
N ALA A 291 -15.77 25.36 -6.79
CA ALA A 291 -16.53 24.11 -6.69
C ALA A 291 -15.60 22.89 -6.59
N GLU A 292 -14.49 22.92 -7.31
CA GLU A 292 -13.46 21.88 -7.32
C GLU A 292 -12.73 21.78 -5.99
N GLU A 293 -12.39 22.91 -5.36
CA GLU A 293 -11.81 22.92 -4.00
C GLU A 293 -12.78 22.34 -2.96
N ALA A 294 -14.06 22.72 -3.06
CA ALA A 294 -15.11 22.24 -2.18
C ALA A 294 -15.30 20.72 -2.31
N ILE A 295 -15.42 20.19 -3.54
CA ILE A 295 -15.61 18.75 -3.75
C ILE A 295 -14.34 17.96 -3.42
N ALA A 296 -13.14 18.51 -3.66
CA ALA A 296 -11.89 17.87 -3.25
C ALA A 296 -11.79 17.73 -1.73
N TYR A 297 -12.19 18.76 -0.97
CA TYR A 297 -12.27 18.70 0.50
C TYR A 297 -13.29 17.67 1.01
N CYS A 298 -14.40 17.47 0.28
CA CYS A 298 -15.39 16.44 0.60
C CYS A 298 -14.88 15.03 0.27
N PHE A 299 -14.16 14.88 -0.84
CA PHE A 299 -13.63 13.60 -1.30
C PHE A 299 -12.49 13.11 -0.40
N GLU A 300 -11.60 14.01 0.02
CA GLU A 300 -10.53 13.75 0.98
C GLU A 300 -11.02 13.78 2.45
N TYR A 301 -12.15 13.11 2.70
CA TYR A 301 -12.78 13.04 4.03
C TYR A 301 -11.83 12.49 5.11
N CYS A 302 -10.93 11.58 4.73
CA CYS A 302 -9.94 10.96 5.60
C CYS A 302 -8.58 11.68 5.60
N SER A 303 -8.53 12.94 5.16
CA SER A 303 -7.33 13.79 5.27
C SER A 303 -6.88 13.92 6.73
N ARG A 304 -5.58 14.15 6.92
CA ARG A 304 -4.93 14.25 8.24
C ARG A 304 -5.23 15.55 8.98
N ILE A 305 -5.86 16.52 8.31
CA ILE A 305 -6.28 17.82 8.89
C ILE A 305 -7.59 17.70 9.68
N ARG A 306 -8.46 16.73 9.36
CA ARG A 306 -9.73 16.51 10.06
C ARG A 306 -9.57 15.70 11.34
#